data_AF-A0A2V9IZP9-F1
#
_entry.id   AF-A0A2V9IZP9-F1
#
_cell.length_a   1.000
_cell.length_b   1.000
_cell.length_c   1.000
_cell.angle_alpha   90.00
_cell.angle_beta   90.00
_cell.angle_gamma   90.00
#
_symmetry.space_group_name_H-M   'P 1'
#
loop_
_entity.id
_entity.type
_entity.pdbx_description
1 polymer ?
#
loop_
_entity_poly.entity_id
_entity_poly.type
_entity_poly.pdbx_seq_one_letter_code
_entity_poly.pdbx_strand_id
1 'polypeptide(L)'
;MRRYPRSAEILEKNRHYIPGGVVSVNRATSPEIVFVKGEGAYLWDAEGNRYIDYHFAFAPHFLGHNDPHVTEAVRRVLDDRASLYGSGTTVLEGRLAELICQHVPSVESVQFLN
;
A
#
# COMPACT_ATOMS: atom_id res chain seq x y z
N MET A 1 -19.44 12.03 -19.42
CA MET A 1 -18.45 11.97 -18.32
C MET A 1 -18.86 10.88 -17.34
N ARG A 2 -17.91 10.07 -16.85
CA ARG A 2 -18.17 9.14 -15.75
C ARG A 2 -18.61 9.93 -14.51
N ARG A 3 -19.56 9.39 -13.75
CA ARG A 3 -20.06 9.96 -12.49
C ARG A 3 -19.61 9.05 -11.35
N TYR A 4 -19.29 9.64 -10.20
CA TYR A 4 -18.76 8.94 -9.03
C TYR A 4 -19.64 9.16 -7.77
N PRO A 5 -20.93 8.79 -7.80
CA PRO A 5 -21.85 9.07 -6.69
C PRO A 5 -21.49 8.30 -5.41
N ARG A 6 -20.95 7.07 -5.53
CA ARG A 6 -20.53 6.29 -4.36
C ARG A 6 -19.26 6.87 -3.76
N SER A 7 -18.31 7.25 -4.61
CA SER A 7 -17.09 7.94 -4.16
C SER A 7 -17.42 9.25 -3.42
N ALA A 8 -18.39 10.02 -3.93
CA ALA A 8 -18.84 11.26 -3.28
C ALA A 8 -19.50 11.00 -1.91
N GLU A 9 -20.35 9.98 -1.79
CA GLU A 9 -20.97 9.59 -0.52
C GLU A 9 -19.91 9.17 0.52
N ILE A 10 -18.91 8.38 0.10
CA ILE A 10 -17.81 7.94 0.96
C ILE A 10 -16.96 9.13 1.42
N LEU A 11 -16.61 10.05 0.52
CA LEU A 11 -15.84 11.25 0.85
C LEU A 11 -16.59 12.11 1.88
N GLU A 12 -17.89 12.31 1.68
CA GLU A 12 -18.71 13.12 2.59
C GLU A 12 -18.82 12.48 3.97
N LYS A 13 -19.01 11.16 4.04
CA LYS A 13 -18.94 10.42 5.30
C LYS A 13 -17.57 10.59 5.99
N ASN A 14 -16.48 10.48 5.24
CA ASN A 14 -15.13 10.60 5.78
C ASN A 14 -14.83 12.00 6.31
N ARG A 15 -15.37 13.06 5.69
CA ARG A 15 -15.19 14.46 6.14
C ARG A 15 -15.67 14.71 7.56
N HIS A 16 -16.61 13.90 8.06
CA HIS A 16 -17.04 13.99 9.45
C HIS A 16 -15.91 13.64 10.44
N TYR A 17 -14.97 12.77 10.05
CA TYR A 17 -13.91 12.25 10.92
C TYR A 17 -12.50 12.69 10.52
N ILE A 18 -12.30 13.06 9.25
CA ILE A 18 -11.01 13.41 8.65
C ILE A 18 -11.15 14.78 8.01
N PRO A 19 -10.37 15.79 8.40
CA PRO A 19 -10.37 17.09 7.71
C PRO A 19 -10.18 16.93 6.21
N GLY A 20 -11.14 17.39 5.41
CA GLY A 20 -11.13 17.23 3.95
C GLY A 20 -11.50 15.84 3.43
N GLY A 21 -11.68 14.84 4.30
CA GLY A 21 -12.12 13.48 3.94
C GLY A 21 -11.00 12.54 3.48
N VAL A 22 -9.74 13.01 3.43
CA VAL A 22 -8.58 12.25 2.95
C VAL A 22 -7.39 12.39 3.92
N VAL A 23 -6.75 11.28 4.29
CA VAL A 23 -5.59 11.31 5.23
C VAL A 23 -4.26 11.73 4.59
N SER A 24 -4.24 12.00 3.29
CA SER A 24 -3.07 12.52 2.59
C SER A 24 -3.54 13.38 1.44
N VAL A 25 -3.14 14.66 1.44
CA VAL A 25 -3.54 15.64 0.43
C VAL A 25 -3.06 15.26 -0.98
N ASN A 26 -1.96 14.51 -1.08
CA ASN A 26 -1.43 14.01 -2.36
C ASN A 26 -2.35 12.98 -3.03
N ARG A 27 -3.38 12.49 -2.32
CA ARG A 27 -4.39 11.57 -2.86
C ARG A 27 -5.68 12.27 -3.30
N ALA A 28 -5.83 13.56 -3.01
CA ALA A 28 -7.04 14.29 -3.37
C ALA A 28 -7.17 14.39 -4.90
N THR A 29 -8.36 14.10 -5.44
CA THR A 29 -8.62 14.14 -6.88
C THR A 29 -9.90 14.91 -7.20
N SER A 30 -10.04 15.38 -8.44
CA SER A 30 -11.26 16.04 -8.91
C SER A 30 -11.62 15.56 -10.32
N PRO A 31 -12.75 14.84 -10.50
CA PRO A 31 -13.67 14.36 -9.46
C PRO A 31 -13.00 13.35 -8.52
N GLU A 32 -13.50 13.22 -7.28
CA GLU A 32 -13.00 12.24 -6.32
C GLU A 32 -13.29 10.81 -6.80
N ILE A 33 -12.29 9.93 -6.72
CA ILE A 33 -12.40 8.52 -7.07
C ILE A 33 -11.95 7.68 -5.87
N VAL A 34 -12.87 6.89 -5.32
CA VAL A 34 -12.56 5.93 -4.25
C VAL A 34 -12.25 4.57 -4.86
N PHE A 35 -10.99 4.12 -4.74
CA PHE A 35 -10.56 2.78 -5.15
C PHE A 35 -10.84 1.75 -4.05
N VAL A 36 -11.37 0.59 -4.44
CA VAL A 36 -11.81 -0.49 -3.52
C VAL A 36 -11.11 -1.82 -3.76
N LYS A 37 -10.45 -2.00 -4.90
CA LYS A 37 -9.67 -3.20 -5.22
C LYS A 37 -8.46 -2.83 -6.07
N GLY A 38 -7.35 -3.55 -5.88
CA GLY A 38 -6.21 -3.59 -6.78
C GLY A 38 -5.76 -5.03 -7.05
N GLU A 39 -5.29 -5.33 -8.26
CA GLU A 39 -4.77 -6.65 -8.64
C GLU A 39 -3.89 -6.50 -9.89
N GLY A 40 -2.62 -6.92 -9.80
CA GLY A 40 -1.63 -6.70 -10.85
C GLY A 40 -1.49 -5.20 -11.18
N ALA A 41 -1.62 -4.86 -12.46
CA ALA A 41 -1.55 -3.47 -12.93
C ALA A 41 -2.90 -2.72 -12.91
N TYR A 42 -3.92 -3.26 -12.25
CA TYR A 42 -5.28 -2.72 -12.32
C TYR A 42 -5.82 -2.28 -10.96
N LEU A 43 -6.62 -1.22 -11.00
CA LEU A 43 -7.46 -0.74 -9.89
C LEU A 43 -8.93 -0.76 -10.28
N TRP A 44 -9.81 -0.92 -9.28
CA TRP A 44 -11.25 -0.78 -9.44
C TRP A 44 -11.77 0.26 -8.45
N ASP A 45 -12.62 1.17 -8.94
CA ASP A 45 -13.31 2.14 -8.09
C ASP A 45 -14.59 1.57 -7.45
N ALA A 46 -15.19 2.33 -6.54
CA ALA A 46 -16.42 1.98 -5.85
C ALA A 46 -17.64 1.84 -6.78
N GLU A 47 -17.55 2.42 -7.98
CA GLU A 47 -18.51 2.30 -9.06
C GLU A 47 -18.29 1.03 -9.91
N GLY A 48 -17.19 0.31 -9.73
CA GLY A 48 -16.83 -0.91 -10.45
C GLY A 48 -16.06 -0.68 -11.75
N ASN A 49 -15.68 0.56 -12.05
CA ASN A 49 -14.84 0.87 -13.20
C ASN A 49 -13.42 0.35 -12.98
N ARG A 50 -12.84 -0.26 -14.01
CA ARG A 50 -11.43 -0.72 -14.01
C ARG A 50 -10.51 0.32 -14.65
N TYR A 51 -9.33 0.48 -14.07
CA TYR A 51 -8.27 1.40 -14.49
C TYR A 51 -6.96 0.64 -14.64
N ILE A 52 -6.13 1.02 -15.61
CA ILE A 52 -4.70 0.66 -15.62
C ILE A 52 -4.02 1.66 -14.68
N ASP A 53 -3.33 1.16 -13.66
CA ASP A 53 -2.64 1.99 -12.68
C ASP A 53 -1.22 2.28 -13.14
N TYR A 54 -0.96 3.54 -13.49
CA TYR A 54 0.38 4.06 -13.76
C TYR A 54 1.00 4.79 -12.57
N HIS A 55 0.23 4.98 -11.50
CA HIS A 55 0.65 5.73 -10.32
C HIS A 55 1.31 4.82 -9.28
N PHE A 56 0.88 3.56 -9.16
CA PHE A 56 1.45 2.53 -8.28
C PHE A 56 1.67 3.00 -6.83
N ALA A 57 0.77 3.83 -6.32
CA ALA A 57 0.86 4.48 -5.00
C ALA A 57 2.20 5.18 -4.72
N PHE A 58 2.75 5.89 -5.72
CA PHE A 58 4.09 6.49 -5.68
C PHE A 58 5.24 5.46 -5.72
N ALA A 59 5.07 4.39 -6.51
CA ALA A 59 6.01 3.30 -6.80
C ALA A 59 6.12 2.05 -5.87
N PRO A 60 5.63 1.97 -4.62
CA PRO A 60 5.83 0.78 -3.77
C PRO A 60 5.20 -0.49 -4.34
N HIS A 61 4.17 -0.39 -5.19
CA HIS A 61 3.57 -1.54 -5.87
C HIS A 61 4.33 -1.93 -7.15
N PHE A 62 5.66 -2.00 -7.08
CA PHE A 62 6.52 -2.31 -8.24
C PHE A 62 6.19 -3.66 -8.89
N LEU A 63 5.85 -4.68 -8.09
CA LEU A 63 5.41 -6.00 -8.57
C LEU A 63 3.92 -6.06 -8.93
N GLY A 64 3.21 -4.93 -8.87
CA GLY A 64 1.76 -4.86 -8.97
C GLY A 64 1.03 -5.02 -7.64
N HIS A 65 -0.27 -4.72 -7.66
CA HIS A 65 -1.15 -4.86 -6.51
C HIS A 65 -1.42 -6.34 -6.20
N ASN A 66 -1.37 -6.72 -4.92
CA ASN A 66 -1.62 -8.10 -4.46
C ASN A 66 -0.81 -9.16 -5.23
N ASP A 67 0.48 -8.90 -5.44
CA ASP A 67 1.40 -9.89 -6.00
C ASP A 67 1.34 -11.20 -5.17
N PRO A 68 1.14 -12.37 -5.82
CA PRO A 68 0.92 -13.63 -5.11
C PRO A 68 2.11 -14.06 -4.26
N HIS A 69 3.35 -13.72 -4.65
CA HIS A 69 4.53 -14.08 -3.86
C HIS A 69 4.63 -13.20 -2.60
N VAL A 70 4.37 -11.90 -2.72
CA VAL A 70 4.34 -10.98 -1.57
C VAL A 70 3.19 -11.35 -0.62
N THR A 71 2.00 -11.59 -1.15
CA THR A 71 0.83 -11.98 -0.34
C THR A 71 1.09 -13.28 0.43
N GLU A 72 1.66 -14.30 -0.23
CA GLU A 72 1.99 -15.57 0.41
C GLU A 72 3.06 -15.41 1.50
N ALA A 73 4.09 -14.59 1.26
CA ALA A 73 5.12 -14.30 2.27
C ALA A 73 4.52 -13.66 3.54
N VAL A 74 3.62 -12.69 3.38
CA VAL A 74 2.91 -12.06 4.50
C VAL A 74 2.03 -13.08 5.24
N ARG A 75 1.29 -13.92 4.50
CA ARG A 75 0.42 -14.95 5.11
C ARG A 75 1.21 -15.92 5.97
N ARG A 76 2.36 -16.39 5.50
CA ARG A 76 3.23 -17.29 6.28
C ARG A 76 3.67 -16.69 7.60
N VAL A 77 4.08 -15.42 7.62
CA VAL A 77 4.46 -14.71 8.85
C VAL A 77 3.30 -14.72 9.86
N LEU A 78 2.07 -14.49 9.39
CA LEU A 78 0.87 -14.52 10.23
C LEU A 78 0.50 -15.94 10.71
N ASP A 79 0.62 -16.93 9.83
CA ASP A 79 0.34 -18.34 10.15
C ASP A 79 1.33 -18.88 11.19
N ASP A 80 2.61 -18.46 11.11
CA ASP A 80 3.66 -18.75 12.10
C ASP A 80 3.48 -17.98 13.43
N ARG A 81 2.40 -17.19 13.56
CA ARG A 81 2.09 -16.36 14.73
C ARG A 81 3.15 -15.32 15.05
N ALA A 82 3.97 -14.94 14.08
CA ALA A 82 4.92 -13.87 14.24
C ALA A 82 4.21 -12.52 14.27
N SER A 83 4.75 -11.58 15.06
CA SER A 83 4.15 -10.25 15.24
C SER A 83 5.24 -9.21 15.52
N LEU A 84 4.84 -7.95 15.61
CA LEU A 84 5.68 -6.90 16.18
C LEU A 84 5.84 -7.18 17.69
N TYR A 85 7.03 -7.63 18.07
CA TYR A 85 7.32 -7.97 19.47
C TYR A 85 7.71 -6.77 20.34
N GLY A 86 8.10 -5.64 19.72
CA GLY A 86 8.52 -4.42 20.42
C GLY A 86 9.75 -4.58 21.32
N SER A 87 10.44 -5.71 21.25
CA SER A 87 11.58 -6.06 22.09
C SER A 87 12.48 -7.08 21.39
N GLY A 88 13.79 -6.93 21.57
CA GLY A 88 14.79 -7.78 20.95
C GLY A 88 14.91 -7.61 19.43
N THR A 89 15.65 -8.53 18.81
CA THR A 89 15.91 -8.61 17.37
C THR A 89 15.12 -9.76 16.74
N THR A 90 14.83 -9.68 15.45
CA THR A 90 14.18 -10.73 14.66
C THR A 90 15.08 -11.26 13.54
N VAL A 91 14.93 -12.53 13.16
CA VAL A 91 15.66 -13.10 12.00
C VAL A 91 15.32 -12.36 10.70
N LEU A 92 14.08 -11.89 10.57
CA LEU A 92 13.60 -11.20 9.37
C LEU A 92 14.23 -9.82 9.18
N GLU A 93 14.47 -9.05 10.24
CA GLU A 93 15.12 -7.73 10.11
C GLU A 93 16.58 -7.86 9.66
N GLY A 94 17.30 -8.86 10.18
CA GLY A 94 18.69 -9.14 9.77
C GLY A 94 18.77 -9.57 8.31
N ARG A 95 17.85 -10.44 7.88
CA ARG A 95 17.75 -10.86 6.47
C ARG A 95 17.44 -9.71 5.53
N LEU A 96 16.53 -8.79 5.90
CA LEU A 96 16.23 -7.62 5.10
C LEU A 96 17.44 -6.67 5.00
N ALA A 97 18.12 -6.44 6.13
CA ALA A 97 19.32 -5.59 6.16
C ALA A 97 20.43 -6.15 5.25
N GLU A 98 20.69 -7.45 5.34
CA GLU A 98 21.65 -8.15 4.47
C GLU A 98 21.30 -7.97 3.00
N LEU A 99 20.04 -8.19 2.61
CA LEU A 99 19.60 -8.04 1.22
C LEU A 99 19.84 -6.61 0.70
N ILE A 100 19.57 -5.58 1.50
CA ILE A 100 19.78 -4.19 1.10
C ILE A 100 21.27 -3.90 0.90
N CYS A 101 22.13 -4.24 1.87
CA CYS A 101 23.57 -3.99 1.74
C CYS A 101 24.18 -4.76 0.56
N GLN A 102 23.66 -5.94 0.23
CA GLN A 102 24.11 -6.72 -0.95
C GLN A 102 23.73 -6.08 -2.29
N HIS A 103 22.57 -5.41 -2.38
CA HIS A 103 22.04 -4.89 -3.64
C HIS A 103 22.25 -3.38 -3.83
N VAL A 104 22.65 -2.66 -2.78
CA VAL A 104 22.97 -1.22 -2.83
C VAL A 104 24.44 -1.03 -2.44
N PRO A 105 25.38 -1.02 -3.41
CA PRO A 105 26.82 -1.13 -3.14
C PRO A 105 27.42 -0.05 -2.23
N SER A 106 26.80 1.12 -2.15
CA SER A 106 27.25 2.23 -1.30
C SER A 106 26.77 2.12 0.15
N VAL A 107 25.94 1.13 0.48
CA VAL A 107 25.32 0.96 1.80
C VAL A 107 26.00 -0.20 2.53
N GLU A 108 26.75 0.13 3.58
CA GLU A 108 27.43 -0.86 4.42
C GLU A 108 26.56 -1.34 5.59
N SER A 109 25.65 -0.49 6.09
CA SER A 109 24.70 -0.79 7.17
C SER A 109 23.43 0.04 7.02
N VAL A 110 22.32 -0.41 7.63
CA VAL A 110 21.01 0.24 7.53
C VAL A 110 20.30 0.37 8.88
N GLN A 111 19.48 1.41 8.99
CA GLN A 111 18.48 1.57 10.05
C GLN A 111 17.10 1.68 9.40
N PHE A 112 16.16 0.84 9.83
CA PHE A 112 14.78 0.88 9.34
C PHE A 112 13.97 1.95 10.08
N LEU A 113 13.12 2.64 9.31
CA LEU A 113 12.09 3.58 9.75
C LEU A 113 10.76 3.17 9.13
N ASN A 114 9.69 3.89 9.47
CA ASN A 114 8.35 3.70 8.92
C ASN A 114 8.07 4.64 7.75
#